data_AF-A0A963N7V9-F1
#
_entry.id   AF-A0A963N7V9-F1
#
_cell.length_a   1.000
_cell.length_b   1.000
_cell.length_c   1.000
_cell.angle_alpha   90.00
_cell.angle_beta   90.00
_cell.angle_gamma   90.00
#
_symmetry.space_group_name_H-M   'P 1'
#
loop_
_entity.id
_entity.type
_entity.pdbx_description
1 polymer ?
#
loop_
_entity_poly.entity_id
_entity_poly.type
_entity_poly.pdbx_seq_one_letter_code
_entity_poly.pdbx_strand_id
1 'polypeptide(L)'
;TPNSPARYDNSITYTSNNYSGLTVSAIYGFGEAGVNASTSDGGKYGIGANYANGPINLDLVYQGRQNVIVTPPITTATVRTGKDINEWYLGGSYDFKVVKMFASYQELYSQTTTATQTFKGSDLWTLGVNAPVGPGTLALSYGSLSLDNTTMKDGSSWGAGTMYSYPLSKRTTLYAAYSYFSNDKYSLPMQTQLAPITTPASWASPETGIGAVGESNYAVGAGITHVF
;
A
#
# COMPACT_ATOMS: atom_id res chain seq x y z
N THR A 1 -2.25 -3.53 0.54
CA THR A 1 -1.04 -2.70 0.75
C THR A 1 -1.18 -1.43 -0.07
N PRO A 2 -0.48 -0.32 0.23
CA PRO A 2 -0.71 0.97 -0.44
C PRO A 2 -0.48 1.00 -1.96
N ASN A 3 0.09 -0.06 -2.56
CA ASN A 3 0.35 -0.21 -4.01
C ASN A 3 -0.49 -1.32 -4.69
N SER A 4 -1.34 -2.03 -3.93
CA SER A 4 -2.13 -3.16 -4.40
C SER A 4 -3.52 -3.12 -3.78
N PRO A 5 -4.60 -3.28 -4.57
CA PRO A 5 -5.97 -3.28 -4.05
C PRO A 5 -6.06 -4.15 -2.80
N ALA A 6 -6.45 -3.55 -1.68
CA ALA A 6 -6.34 -4.15 -0.35
C ALA A 6 -7.34 -5.29 -0.11
N ARG A 7 -8.21 -5.60 -1.07
CA ARG A 7 -9.24 -6.63 -0.99
C ARG A 7 -9.18 -7.55 -2.20
N TYR A 8 -9.21 -8.86 -1.95
CA TYR A 8 -9.34 -9.86 -2.99
C TYR A 8 -10.79 -10.34 -3.04
N ASP A 9 -11.48 -10.05 -4.14
CA ASP A 9 -12.76 -10.66 -4.44
C ASP A 9 -12.58 -12.16 -4.71
N ASN A 10 -13.66 -12.92 -4.57
CA ASN A 10 -13.70 -14.37 -4.78
C ASN A 10 -12.52 -15.09 -4.09
N SER A 11 -12.40 -14.91 -2.77
CA SER A 11 -11.25 -15.37 -2.00
C SER A 11 -11.63 -16.17 -0.76
N ILE A 12 -10.73 -17.06 -0.36
CA ILE A 12 -10.77 -17.78 0.90
C ILE A 12 -9.64 -17.26 1.76
N THR A 13 -9.96 -16.92 3.01
CA THR A 13 -8.99 -16.45 4.00
C THR A 13 -9.03 -17.37 5.21
N TYR A 14 -7.86 -17.73 5.71
CA TYR A 14 -7.68 -18.35 7.01
C TYR A 14 -6.84 -17.44 7.90
N THR A 15 -7.20 -17.32 9.16
CA THR A 15 -6.42 -16.65 10.20
C THR A 15 -6.37 -17.55 11.41
N SER A 16 -5.16 -17.77 11.93
CA SER A 16 -4.94 -18.63 13.08
C SER A 16 -5.50 -18.00 14.36
N ASN A 17 -5.61 -18.83 15.40
CA ASN A 17 -5.73 -18.30 16.76
C ASN A 17 -4.51 -17.45 17.12
N ASN A 18 -4.63 -16.64 18.18
CA ASN A 18 -3.51 -15.92 18.75
C ASN A 18 -2.68 -16.87 19.64
N TYR A 19 -1.42 -17.08 19.28
CA TYR A 19 -0.45 -17.87 20.02
C TYR A 19 0.54 -16.95 20.72
N SER A 20 0.17 -16.43 21.89
CA SER A 20 1.03 -15.55 22.71
C SER A 20 1.55 -14.31 21.97
N GLY A 21 0.66 -13.66 21.24
CA GLY A 21 0.92 -12.49 20.42
C GLY A 21 1.14 -12.79 18.94
N LEU A 22 1.41 -14.04 18.56
CA LEU A 22 1.57 -14.43 17.16
C LEU A 22 0.23 -14.81 16.51
N THR A 23 -0.08 -14.21 15.38
CA THR A 23 -1.19 -14.58 14.50
C THR A 23 -0.66 -14.77 13.08
N VAL A 24 -1.08 -15.83 12.40
CA VAL A 24 -0.71 -16.11 11.01
C VAL A 24 -1.97 -16.11 10.16
N SER A 25 -1.90 -15.46 9.00
CA SER A 25 -3.00 -15.38 8.05
C SER A 25 -2.54 -15.84 6.67
N ALA A 26 -3.43 -16.50 5.94
CA ALA A 26 -3.24 -16.86 4.54
C ALA A 26 -4.51 -16.55 3.76
N ILE A 27 -4.37 -16.06 2.55
CA ILE A 27 -5.47 -15.75 1.64
C ILE A 27 -5.16 -16.28 0.25
N TYR A 28 -6.17 -16.83 -0.42
CA TYR A 28 -6.11 -17.18 -1.83
C TYR A 28 -7.34 -16.63 -2.54
N GLY A 29 -7.13 -15.84 -3.60
CA GLY A 29 -8.16 -15.33 -4.49
C GLY A 29 -8.11 -16.07 -5.82
N PHE A 30 -9.26 -16.57 -6.27
CA PHE A 30 -9.37 -17.27 -7.55
C PHE A 30 -9.31 -16.29 -8.72
N GLY A 31 -8.72 -16.71 -9.84
CA GLY A 31 -8.70 -15.91 -11.06
C GLY A 31 -10.08 -15.82 -11.72
N GLU A 32 -10.43 -14.65 -12.27
CA GLU A 32 -11.73 -14.41 -12.91
C GLU A 32 -11.65 -14.35 -14.46
N ALA A 33 -10.56 -14.85 -15.05
CA ALA A 33 -10.42 -14.90 -16.51
C ALA A 33 -11.43 -15.90 -17.12
N GLY A 34 -12.05 -15.53 -18.25
CA GLY A 34 -13.18 -16.22 -18.86
C GLY A 34 -12.98 -17.74 -19.09
N VAL A 35 -14.11 -18.44 -19.29
CA VAL A 35 -14.37 -19.90 -19.24
C VAL A 35 -13.39 -20.83 -19.98
N ASN A 36 -12.43 -20.31 -20.76
CA ASN A 36 -11.40 -21.08 -21.48
C ASN A 36 -9.97 -20.92 -20.90
N ALA A 37 -9.80 -20.26 -19.75
CA ALA A 37 -8.52 -20.11 -19.05
C ALA A 37 -8.42 -21.07 -17.84
N SER A 38 -7.20 -21.33 -17.35
CA SER A 38 -6.98 -22.13 -16.14
C SER A 38 -7.57 -21.42 -14.92
N THR A 39 -8.04 -22.17 -13.91
CA THR A 39 -8.53 -21.60 -12.63
C THR A 39 -7.45 -20.86 -11.83
N SER A 40 -6.18 -21.00 -12.23
CA SER A 40 -5.03 -20.28 -11.68
C SER A 40 -4.73 -18.94 -12.36
N ASP A 41 -5.27 -18.68 -13.56
CA ASP A 41 -4.89 -17.52 -14.37
C ASP A 41 -5.47 -16.23 -13.78
N GLY A 42 -4.59 -15.30 -13.37
CA GLY A 42 -4.98 -14.11 -12.62
C GLY A 42 -5.28 -14.36 -11.14
N GLY A 43 -5.00 -15.57 -10.63
CA GLY A 43 -5.11 -15.91 -9.22
C GLY A 43 -4.12 -15.14 -8.34
N LYS A 44 -4.45 -14.98 -7.06
CA LYS A 44 -3.66 -14.22 -6.09
C LYS A 44 -3.50 -15.01 -4.81
N TYR A 45 -2.35 -14.92 -4.16
CA TYR A 45 -2.14 -15.50 -2.84
C TYR A 45 -1.41 -14.52 -1.93
N GLY A 46 -1.61 -14.69 -0.64
CA GLY A 46 -0.90 -13.95 0.40
C GLY A 46 -0.72 -14.80 1.64
N ILE A 47 0.41 -14.63 2.30
CA ILE A 47 0.68 -15.16 3.63
C ILE A 47 1.26 -14.04 4.48
N GLY A 48 0.83 -13.96 5.72
CA GLY A 48 1.33 -12.96 6.66
C GLY A 48 1.40 -13.48 8.07
N ALA A 49 2.27 -12.87 8.86
CA ALA A 49 2.39 -13.08 10.28
C ALA A 49 2.39 -11.73 10.99
N ASN A 50 1.59 -11.62 12.05
CA ASN A 50 1.62 -10.52 12.99
C ASN A 50 2.11 -11.02 14.34
N TYR A 51 3.08 -10.33 14.94
CA TYR A 51 3.46 -10.51 16.33
C TYR A 51 3.15 -9.24 17.12
N ALA A 52 2.16 -9.31 18.00
CA ALA A 52 1.77 -8.23 18.89
C ALA A 52 1.87 -8.68 20.35
N ASN A 53 2.87 -8.18 21.08
CA ASN A 53 3.05 -8.47 22.49
C ASN A 53 3.62 -7.26 23.23
N GLY A 54 2.87 -6.78 24.23
CA GLY A 54 3.24 -5.60 25.01
C GLY A 54 3.37 -4.34 24.13
N PRO A 55 4.49 -3.61 24.18
CA PRO A 55 4.68 -2.38 23.41
C PRO A 55 5.02 -2.63 21.93
N ILE A 56 5.30 -3.87 21.55
CA ILE A 56 5.77 -4.23 20.21
C ILE A 56 4.61 -4.77 19.38
N ASN A 57 4.54 -4.32 18.14
CA ASN A 57 3.75 -4.91 17.08
C ASN A 57 4.61 -4.99 15.81
N LEU A 58 4.65 -6.16 15.18
CA LEU A 58 5.44 -6.45 13.98
C LEU A 58 4.58 -7.23 12.99
N ASP A 59 4.65 -6.86 11.72
CA ASP A 59 3.91 -7.44 10.61
C ASP A 59 4.90 -7.83 9.51
N LEU A 60 4.80 -9.07 9.04
CA LEU A 60 5.49 -9.56 7.85
C LEU A 60 4.44 -10.14 6.91
N VAL A 61 4.43 -9.69 5.65
CA VAL A 61 3.51 -10.16 4.63
C VAL A 61 4.27 -10.45 3.35
N TYR A 62 3.89 -11.54 2.70
CA TYR A 62 4.30 -11.88 1.35
C TYR A 62 3.06 -12.15 0.51
N GLN A 63 3.00 -11.57 -0.68
CA GLN A 63 1.91 -11.83 -1.62
C GLN A 63 2.41 -12.00 -3.04
N GLY A 64 1.67 -12.78 -3.82
CA GLY A 64 1.97 -13.07 -5.21
C GLY A 64 0.72 -12.98 -6.07
N ARG A 65 0.88 -12.47 -7.29
CA ARG A 65 -0.14 -12.55 -8.34
C ARG A 65 0.38 -13.45 -9.44
N GLN A 66 -0.42 -14.46 -9.79
CA GLN A 66 -0.05 -15.47 -10.77
C GLN A 66 -0.52 -15.08 -12.17
N ASN A 67 0.34 -15.31 -13.17
CA ASN A 67 0.00 -15.18 -14.59
C ASN A 67 -0.69 -13.85 -14.96
N VAL A 68 -0.13 -12.71 -14.53
CA VAL A 68 -0.72 -11.38 -14.84
C VAL A 68 -0.57 -11.08 -16.34
N ILE A 69 -1.68 -11.08 -17.08
CA ILE A 69 -1.70 -10.73 -18.51
C ILE A 69 -1.85 -9.20 -18.63
N VAL A 70 -0.79 -8.51 -19.05
CA VAL A 70 -0.87 -7.10 -19.44
C VAL A 70 -1.31 -7.05 -20.91
N THR A 71 -2.41 -6.38 -21.22
CA THR A 71 -2.85 -6.20 -22.62
C THR A 71 -2.09 -5.04 -23.24
N PRO A 72 -1.19 -5.25 -24.23
CA PRO A 72 -0.58 -4.14 -24.95
C PRO A 72 -1.63 -3.44 -25.83
N PRO A 73 -1.57 -2.11 -26.01
CA PRO A 73 -2.53 -1.35 -26.81
C PRO A 73 -2.40 -1.57 -28.33
N ILE A 74 -1.73 -2.64 -28.80
CA ILE A 74 -1.37 -2.82 -30.21
C ILE A 74 -1.77 -4.22 -30.71
N THR A 75 -2.48 -4.24 -31.83
CA THR A 75 -3.17 -5.37 -32.50
C THR A 75 -2.25 -6.39 -33.18
N THR A 76 -1.05 -6.65 -32.66
CA THR A 76 -0.13 -7.63 -33.27
C THR A 76 0.05 -8.81 -32.34
N ALA A 77 -0.30 -10.00 -32.84
CA ALA A 77 -0.28 -11.28 -32.14
C ALA A 77 1.10 -11.60 -31.53
N THR A 78 1.31 -11.16 -30.30
CA THR A 78 2.44 -11.55 -29.47
C THR A 78 1.90 -12.48 -28.39
N VAL A 79 2.57 -13.61 -28.17
CA VAL A 79 2.20 -14.64 -27.20
C VAL A 79 1.96 -13.99 -25.83
N ARG A 80 0.74 -14.19 -25.29
CA ARG A 80 0.35 -13.73 -23.95
C ARG A 80 1.04 -14.64 -22.93
N THR A 81 2.11 -14.17 -22.32
CA THR A 81 2.71 -14.87 -21.17
C THR A 81 2.56 -13.98 -19.96
N GLY A 82 1.59 -14.30 -19.11
CA GLY A 82 1.51 -13.72 -17.79
C GLY A 82 2.66 -14.25 -16.93
N LYS A 83 3.27 -13.39 -16.13
CA LYS A 83 4.31 -13.78 -15.17
C LYS A 83 3.98 -13.24 -13.80
N ASP A 84 4.64 -13.80 -12.80
CA ASP A 84 4.32 -13.53 -11.41
C ASP A 84 4.83 -12.16 -10.98
N ILE A 85 4.03 -11.49 -10.16
CA ILE A 85 4.42 -10.29 -9.43
C ILE A 85 4.42 -10.65 -7.95
N ASN A 86 5.53 -10.39 -7.27
CA ASN A 86 5.75 -10.78 -5.89
C ASN A 86 6.00 -9.52 -5.07
N GLU A 87 5.45 -9.47 -3.86
CA GLU A 87 5.55 -8.31 -2.98
C GLU A 87 5.80 -8.75 -1.54
N TRP A 88 6.76 -8.09 -0.90
CA TRP A 88 7.08 -8.23 0.51
C TRP A 88 6.72 -6.95 1.25
N TYR A 89 6.21 -7.10 2.47
CA TYR A 89 5.97 -6.01 3.41
C TYR A 89 6.49 -6.40 4.78
N LEU A 90 7.29 -5.53 5.38
CA LEU A 90 7.71 -5.60 6.78
C LEU A 90 7.34 -4.29 7.44
N GLY A 91 6.48 -4.33 8.44
CA GLY A 91 6.07 -3.17 9.19
C GLY A 91 6.08 -3.43 10.67
N GLY A 92 6.16 -2.37 11.47
CA GLY A 92 6.05 -2.52 12.90
C GLY A 92 5.85 -1.19 13.61
N SER A 93 5.55 -1.31 14.89
CA SER A 93 5.42 -0.18 15.79
C SER A 93 5.91 -0.49 17.18
N TYR A 94 6.35 0.56 17.87
CA TYR A 94 6.71 0.51 19.27
C TYR A 94 5.99 1.62 20.04
N ASP A 95 5.29 1.23 21.10
CA ASP A 95 4.56 2.14 21.99
C ASP A 95 5.37 2.46 23.25
N PHE A 96 5.97 3.66 23.29
CA PHE A 96 6.69 4.19 24.44
C PHE A 96 5.76 4.78 25.52
N LYS A 97 4.44 4.60 25.40
CA LYS A 97 3.38 5.17 26.26
C LYS A 97 3.17 6.67 26.15
N VAL A 98 4.22 7.43 25.83
CA VAL A 98 4.16 8.87 25.57
C VAL A 98 4.19 9.20 24.08
N VAL A 99 4.72 8.30 23.26
CA VAL A 99 4.75 8.41 21.80
C VAL A 99 4.73 7.00 21.25
N LYS A 100 4.06 6.80 20.12
CA LYS A 100 4.12 5.55 19.37
C LYS A 100 4.81 5.82 18.04
N MET A 101 5.85 5.04 17.76
CA MET A 101 6.55 5.11 16.47
C MET A 101 6.13 3.97 15.56
N PHE A 102 6.22 4.21 14.26
CA PHE A 102 5.86 3.29 13.20
C PHE A 102 6.95 3.31 12.14
N ALA A 103 7.27 2.16 11.58
CA ALA A 103 8.14 2.03 10.43
C ALA A 103 7.60 0.92 9.53
N SER A 104 7.75 1.10 8.22
CA SER A 104 7.49 0.03 7.27
C SER A 104 8.43 0.07 6.09
N TYR A 105 8.63 -1.09 5.49
CA TYR A 105 9.34 -1.30 4.24
C TYR A 105 8.52 -2.25 3.39
N GLN A 106 8.41 -1.94 2.11
CA GLN A 106 7.65 -2.72 1.16
C GLN A 106 8.40 -2.77 -0.16
N GLU A 107 8.57 -3.97 -0.70
CA GLU A 107 9.27 -4.20 -1.95
C GLU A 107 8.36 -5.00 -2.88
N LEU A 108 8.32 -4.58 -4.14
CA LEU A 108 7.61 -5.30 -5.19
C LEU A 108 8.60 -5.65 -6.30
N TYR A 109 8.58 -6.91 -6.71
CA TYR A 109 9.38 -7.42 -7.80
C TYR A 109 8.48 -7.98 -8.91
N SER A 110 8.72 -7.55 -10.16
CA SER A 110 8.00 -8.04 -11.32
C SER A 110 8.87 -9.01 -12.13
N GLN A 111 8.44 -10.26 -12.27
CA GLN A 111 9.14 -11.27 -13.07
C GLN A 111 8.79 -11.21 -14.57
N THR A 112 8.03 -10.20 -15.02
CA THR A 112 7.55 -10.12 -16.41
C THR A 112 8.70 -9.82 -17.39
N THR A 113 8.90 -10.69 -18.39
CA THR A 113 10.03 -10.64 -19.36
C THR A 113 9.61 -10.18 -20.75
N THR A 114 8.48 -9.50 -20.89
CA THR A 114 8.04 -8.97 -22.19
C THR A 114 8.80 -7.69 -22.49
N ALA A 115 9.21 -7.51 -23.76
CA ALA A 115 9.97 -6.36 -24.29
C ALA A 115 9.29 -4.97 -24.15
N THR A 116 8.18 -4.90 -23.43
CA THR A 116 7.34 -3.72 -23.22
C THR A 116 7.08 -3.47 -21.73
N GLN A 117 7.91 -4.01 -20.83
CA GLN A 117 7.87 -3.59 -19.43
C GLN A 117 8.56 -2.24 -19.30
N THR A 118 7.88 -1.31 -18.64
CA THR A 118 8.41 0.02 -18.30
C THR A 118 9.12 -0.01 -16.93
N PHE A 119 8.89 -1.05 -16.11
CA PHE A 119 9.23 -1.09 -14.67
C PHE A 119 9.63 -2.50 -14.21
N LYS A 120 10.66 -2.60 -13.34
CA LYS A 120 11.26 -3.84 -12.82
C LYS A 120 10.85 -4.16 -11.38
N GLY A 121 10.85 -3.15 -10.51
CA GLY A 121 10.58 -3.31 -9.09
C GLY A 121 10.54 -1.98 -8.35
N SER A 122 9.95 -1.96 -7.16
CA SER A 122 9.78 -0.75 -6.37
C SER A 122 10.03 -0.99 -4.91
N ASP A 123 10.61 0.01 -4.25
CA ASP A 123 10.83 0.04 -2.81
C ASP A 123 10.10 1.23 -2.20
N LEU A 124 9.26 0.97 -1.21
CA LEU A 124 8.56 1.97 -0.42
C LEU A 124 8.95 1.79 1.05
N TRP A 125 9.47 2.83 1.66
CA TRP A 125 9.63 2.86 3.12
C TRP A 125 8.88 4.04 3.72
N THR A 126 8.36 3.83 4.92
CA THR A 126 7.67 4.87 5.69
C THR A 126 8.12 4.88 7.13
N LEU A 127 8.08 6.07 7.72
CA LEU A 127 8.29 6.33 9.13
C LEU A 127 7.15 7.20 9.63
N GLY A 128 6.70 6.97 10.85
CA GLY A 128 5.66 7.78 11.46
C GLY A 128 5.75 7.81 12.98
N VAL A 129 5.22 8.87 13.58
CA VAL A 129 5.08 8.99 15.03
C VAL A 129 3.75 9.61 15.37
N ASN A 130 3.11 9.10 16.43
CA ASN A 130 1.90 9.66 16.99
C ASN A 130 2.10 9.90 18.49
N ALA A 131 1.75 11.10 18.96
CA ALA A 131 1.86 11.47 20.37
C ALA A 131 0.57 12.18 20.83
N PRO A 132 0.10 11.94 22.06
CA PRO A 132 -0.93 12.77 22.67
C PRO A 132 -0.37 14.18 22.90
N VAL A 133 -1.08 15.19 22.40
CA VAL A 133 -0.75 16.61 22.56
C VAL A 133 -2.00 17.31 23.08
N GLY A 134 -1.98 17.65 24.37
CA GLY A 134 -3.17 18.16 25.06
C GLY A 134 -4.32 17.13 25.02
N PRO A 135 -5.54 17.54 24.67
CA PRO A 135 -6.68 16.63 24.57
C PRO A 135 -6.70 15.79 23.28
N GLY A 136 -5.83 16.08 22.30
CA GLY A 136 -5.79 15.41 21.00
C GLY A 136 -4.54 14.58 20.77
N THR A 137 -4.41 14.07 19.55
CA THR A 137 -3.25 13.30 19.08
C THR A 137 -2.65 13.99 17.87
N LEU A 138 -1.35 14.29 17.93
CA LEU A 138 -0.57 14.76 16.81
C LEU A 138 0.16 13.57 16.16
N ALA A 139 0.08 13.49 14.84
CA ALA A 139 0.77 12.50 14.03
C ALA A 139 1.69 13.20 13.02
N LEU A 140 2.84 12.59 12.76
CA LEU A 140 3.80 12.95 11.72
C LEU A 140 4.14 11.70 10.92
N SER A 141 4.31 11.84 9.61
CA SER A 141 4.73 10.75 8.73
C SER A 141 5.67 11.25 7.65
N TYR A 142 6.61 10.39 7.25
CA TYR A 142 7.45 10.56 6.08
C TYR A 142 7.51 9.24 5.33
N GLY A 143 7.62 9.28 4.00
CA GLY A 143 7.90 8.10 3.21
C GLY A 143 8.60 8.42 1.91
N SER A 144 9.24 7.42 1.33
CA SER A 144 9.90 7.51 0.03
C SER A 144 9.57 6.29 -0.80
N LEU A 145 9.31 6.51 -2.08
CA LEU A 145 9.09 5.49 -3.09
C LEU A 145 10.20 5.57 -4.14
N SER A 146 10.89 4.46 -4.39
CA SER A 146 11.83 4.29 -5.49
C SER A 146 11.22 3.31 -6.50
N LEU A 147 11.34 3.64 -7.80
CA LEU A 147 10.96 2.76 -8.89
C LEU A 147 12.18 2.46 -9.76
N ASP A 148 12.50 1.19 -9.89
CA ASP A 148 13.49 0.69 -10.83
C ASP A 148 12.82 0.50 -12.19
N ASN A 149 13.26 1.26 -13.19
CA ASN A 149 12.72 1.18 -14.53
C ASN A 149 13.62 0.36 -15.44
N THR A 150 13.03 -0.41 -16.35
CA THR A 150 13.77 -1.32 -17.26
C THR A 150 14.31 -0.60 -18.49
N THR A 151 13.58 0.41 -18.98
CA THR A 151 13.87 1.09 -20.26
C THR A 151 14.03 2.61 -20.09
N MET A 152 13.61 3.15 -18.95
CA MET A 152 13.74 4.57 -18.61
C MET A 152 14.66 4.75 -17.40
N LYS A 153 14.92 5.99 -17.00
CA LYS A 153 15.61 6.29 -15.74
C LYS A 153 14.76 5.86 -14.55
N ASP A 154 15.40 5.48 -13.47
CA ASP A 154 14.74 5.20 -12.20
C ASP A 154 14.07 6.46 -11.65
N GLY A 155 12.95 6.27 -10.96
CA GLY A 155 12.15 7.33 -10.36
C GLY A 155 12.27 7.31 -8.84
N SER A 156 12.27 8.49 -8.21
CA SER A 156 12.26 8.60 -6.75
C SER A 156 11.29 9.71 -6.30
N SER A 157 10.24 9.33 -5.59
CA SER A 157 9.27 10.24 -4.98
C SER A 157 9.42 10.21 -3.47
N TRP A 158 9.06 11.31 -2.80
CA TRP A 158 8.94 11.33 -1.34
C TRP A 158 7.74 12.17 -0.89
N GLY A 159 7.27 11.91 0.32
CA GLY A 159 6.22 12.69 0.95
C GLY A 159 6.37 12.80 2.45
N ALA A 160 5.81 13.89 2.99
CA ALA A 160 5.71 14.13 4.41
C ALA A 160 4.32 14.64 4.76
N GLY A 161 3.86 14.39 5.98
CA GLY A 161 2.55 14.85 6.42
C GLY A 161 2.43 14.95 7.92
N THR A 162 1.42 15.70 8.35
CA THR A 162 1.01 15.82 9.73
C THR A 162 -0.51 15.78 9.83
N MET A 163 -1.01 15.25 10.94
CA MET A 163 -2.42 15.25 11.26
C MET A 163 -2.60 15.53 12.75
N TYR A 164 -3.58 16.36 13.08
CA TYR A 164 -4.06 16.51 14.45
C TYR A 164 -5.49 16.01 14.55
N SER A 165 -5.74 15.13 15.51
CA SER A 165 -7.06 14.57 15.81
C SER A 165 -7.52 15.02 17.19
N TYR A 166 -8.70 15.61 17.28
CA TYR A 166 -9.31 16.10 18.52
C TYR A 166 -10.59 15.30 18.84
N PRO A 167 -10.63 14.54 19.94
CA PRO A 167 -11.83 13.85 20.36
C PRO A 167 -12.85 14.86 20.93
N LEU A 168 -13.96 15.08 20.21
CA LEU A 168 -15.11 15.84 20.73
C LEU A 168 -15.88 15.01 21.76
N SER A 169 -15.95 13.69 21.56
CA SER A 169 -16.58 12.73 22.46
C SER A 169 -15.93 11.35 22.29
N LYS A 170 -16.38 10.35 23.08
CA LYS A 170 -15.96 8.95 22.88
C LYS A 170 -16.34 8.39 21.50
N ARG A 171 -17.30 9.02 20.81
CA ARG A 171 -17.86 8.58 19.53
C ARG A 171 -17.55 9.52 18.38
N THR A 172 -17.02 10.72 18.65
CA THR A 172 -16.86 11.77 17.66
C THR A 172 -15.47 12.38 17.73
N THR A 173 -14.77 12.42 16.60
CA THR A 173 -13.42 12.99 16.50
C THR A 173 -13.37 13.97 15.33
N LEU A 174 -12.88 15.18 15.58
CA LEU A 174 -12.50 16.13 14.53
C LEU A 174 -11.05 15.88 14.14
N TYR A 175 -10.72 16.11 12.89
CA TYR A 175 -9.33 16.05 12.45
C TYR A 175 -9.01 17.12 11.42
N ALA A 176 -7.74 17.50 11.38
CA ALA A 176 -7.14 18.28 10.33
C ALA A 176 -5.80 17.64 9.94
N ALA A 177 -5.49 17.63 8.66
CA ALA A 177 -4.30 17.03 8.09
C ALA A 177 -3.70 17.93 7.01
N TYR A 178 -2.39 17.89 6.92
CA TYR A 178 -1.61 18.51 5.85
C TYR A 178 -0.58 17.50 5.35
N SER A 179 -0.40 17.44 4.05
CA SER A 179 0.62 16.60 3.43
C SER A 179 1.25 17.28 2.23
N TYR A 180 2.50 16.93 1.97
CA TYR A 180 3.29 17.38 0.85
C TYR A 180 3.95 16.17 0.19
N PHE A 181 3.99 16.18 -1.14
CA PHE A 181 4.65 15.16 -1.95
C PHE A 181 5.47 15.83 -3.03
N SER A 182 6.65 15.27 -3.28
CA SER A 182 7.49 15.57 -4.43
C SER A 182 7.53 14.33 -5.29
N ASN A 183 6.85 14.37 -6.44
CA ASN A 183 6.77 13.22 -7.33
C ASN A 183 7.77 13.39 -8.48
N ASP A 184 8.70 12.45 -8.64
CA ASP A 184 9.57 12.46 -9.82
C ASP A 184 8.79 12.05 -11.08
N LYS A 185 9.23 12.54 -12.24
CA LYS A 185 8.57 12.31 -13.54
C LYS A 185 8.69 10.86 -14.05
N TYR A 186 9.64 10.10 -13.51
CA TYR A 186 9.84 8.67 -13.78
C TYR A 186 9.33 7.79 -12.63
N SER A 187 8.65 8.39 -11.65
CA SER A 187 8.07 7.71 -10.49
C SER A 187 6.53 7.64 -10.58
N LEU A 188 5.88 7.13 -9.55
CA LEU A 188 4.43 7.18 -9.32
C LEU A 188 4.12 8.24 -8.25
N PRO A 189 2.91 8.83 -8.28
CA PRO A 189 2.48 9.75 -7.23
C PRO A 189 2.31 9.02 -5.89
N MET A 190 2.84 9.61 -4.82
CA MET A 190 2.79 9.02 -3.47
C MET A 190 1.52 9.35 -2.67
N GLN A 191 1.21 8.56 -1.64
CA GLN A 191 0.10 8.78 -0.71
C GLN A 191 0.59 8.71 0.75
N THR A 192 -0.06 9.45 1.67
CA THR A 192 0.28 9.43 3.11
C THR A 192 -0.56 8.38 3.84
N GLN A 193 -0.02 7.86 4.93
CA GLN A 193 -0.72 6.92 5.82
C GLN A 193 -1.66 7.63 6.83
N LEU A 194 -1.68 8.97 6.85
CA LEU A 194 -2.32 9.75 7.90
C LEU A 194 -3.80 10.07 7.65
N ALA A 195 -4.34 9.85 6.45
CA ALA A 195 -5.77 10.00 6.17
C ALA A 195 -6.21 9.21 4.92
N PRO A 196 -7.48 8.76 4.83
CA PRO A 196 -8.05 8.29 3.58
C PRO A 196 -8.38 9.51 2.69
N ILE A 197 -7.35 10.16 2.14
CA ILE A 197 -7.53 10.99 0.96
C ILE A 197 -7.54 10.01 -0.21
N THR A 198 -8.72 9.44 -0.47
CA THR A 198 -8.93 8.52 -1.58
C THR A 198 -9.47 9.30 -2.77
N THR A 199 -8.74 9.34 -3.88
CA THR A 199 -9.37 9.54 -5.18
C THR A 199 -10.11 8.25 -5.54
N PRO A 200 -11.35 8.28 -6.07
CA PRO A 200 -12.08 7.07 -6.43
C PRO A 200 -11.25 6.22 -7.40
N ALA A 201 -10.96 4.98 -7.01
CA ALA A 201 -10.40 4.00 -7.92
C ALA A 201 -11.46 3.69 -8.99
N SER A 202 -11.16 3.97 -10.26
CA SER A 202 -11.93 3.45 -11.37
C SER A 202 -11.21 2.23 -11.92
N TRP A 203 -11.94 1.27 -12.47
CA TRP A 203 -11.40 0.06 -13.10
C TRP A 203 -10.40 0.34 -14.24
N ALA A 204 -10.32 1.61 -14.71
CA ALA A 204 -9.40 2.08 -15.74
C ALA A 204 -8.19 2.86 -15.19
N SER A 205 -8.12 3.14 -13.88
CA SER A 205 -6.99 3.84 -13.26
C SER A 205 -6.71 3.25 -11.88
N PRO A 206 -5.57 2.53 -11.69
CA PRO A 206 -5.14 2.14 -10.35
C PRO A 206 -5.00 3.39 -9.48
N GLU A 207 -5.22 3.24 -8.18
CA GLU A 207 -5.16 4.30 -7.15
C GLU A 207 -4.01 5.29 -7.45
N THR A 208 -4.34 6.44 -8.02
CA THR A 208 -3.37 7.50 -8.26
C THR A 208 -3.12 8.19 -6.92
N GLY A 209 -1.88 8.17 -6.42
CA GLY A 209 -1.49 8.98 -5.27
C GLY A 209 -1.74 10.48 -5.49
N ILE A 210 -1.34 11.31 -4.53
CA ILE A 210 -1.64 12.74 -4.57
C ILE A 210 -0.74 13.43 -5.62
N GLY A 211 -1.37 13.97 -6.68
CA GLY A 211 -0.74 14.79 -7.72
C GLY A 211 -0.33 14.05 -8.99
N ALA A 212 0.25 14.78 -9.95
CA ALA A 212 0.82 14.23 -11.17
C ALA A 212 2.32 13.89 -11.01
N VAL A 213 2.85 13.04 -11.90
CA VAL A 213 4.29 12.73 -11.97
C VAL A 213 5.09 13.95 -12.42
N GLY A 214 6.26 14.15 -11.83
CA GLY A 214 7.10 15.31 -12.12
C GLY A 214 6.68 16.61 -11.43
N GLU A 215 5.66 16.56 -10.57
CA GLU A 215 5.12 17.70 -9.85
C GLU A 215 5.18 17.51 -8.34
N SER A 216 5.37 18.63 -7.64
CA SER A 216 5.20 18.70 -6.19
C SER A 216 3.80 19.18 -5.84
N ASN A 217 3.17 18.50 -4.88
CA ASN A 217 1.77 18.72 -4.54
C ASN A 217 1.61 18.80 -3.03
N TYR A 218 0.69 19.65 -2.58
CA TYR A 218 0.25 19.67 -1.19
C TYR A 218 -1.25 19.38 -1.11
N ALA A 219 -1.65 18.69 -0.05
CA ALA A 219 -3.05 18.42 0.25
C ALA A 219 -3.36 18.83 1.68
N VAL A 220 -4.47 19.54 1.84
CA VAL A 220 -5.08 19.87 3.12
C VAL A 220 -6.40 19.11 3.24
N GLY A 221 -6.66 18.53 4.40
CA GLY A 221 -7.90 17.84 4.69
C GLY A 221 -8.37 18.18 6.09
N ALA A 222 -9.66 18.37 6.26
CA ALA A 222 -10.27 18.46 7.58
C ALA A 222 -11.60 17.71 7.55
N GLY A 223 -12.00 17.13 8.68
CA GLY A 223 -13.22 16.35 8.73
C GLY A 223 -13.62 15.94 10.13
N ILE A 224 -14.69 15.17 10.17
CA ILE A 224 -15.25 14.60 11.39
C ILE A 224 -15.50 13.11 11.15
N THR A 225 -15.18 12.30 12.15
CA THR A 225 -15.53 10.87 12.18
C THR A 225 -16.49 10.64 13.35
N HIS A 226 -17.54 9.86 13.10
CA HIS A 226 -18.51 9.48 14.12
C HIS A 226 -18.75 7.96 14.08
N VAL A 227 -18.75 7.32 15.26
CA VAL A 227 -18.96 5.87 15.40
C VAL A 227 -20.16 5.62 16.32
N PHE A 228 -21.18 4.95 15.76
CA PHE A 228 -22.44 4.60 16.42
C PHE A 228 -22.29 3.40 17.35
#